data_AF-A0A5J5P6I9-F1
#
_entry.id   AF-A0A5J5P6I9-F1
#
_cell.length_a   1.000
_cell.length_b   1.000
_cell.length_c   1.000
_cell.angle_alpha   90.00
_cell.angle_beta   90.00
_cell.angle_gamma   90.00
#
_symmetry.space_group_name_H-M   'P 1'
#
loop_
_entity.id
_entity.type
_entity.pdbx_description
1 polymer ?
#
loop_
_entity_poly.entity_id
_entity_poly.type
_entity_poly.pdbx_seq_one_letter_code
_entity_poly.pdbx_strand_id
1 'polypeptide(L)'
;MNEDLRIHRSFTQSIYSKLVTSFPLFVFSLLKTAKMSSSTAANQVRASHILIKHQGSRRKASWKDPEGRVISTTTRDAAVSQLKLLRDDIVSNKAKFDEVASRYSDCSSAKRGGDLGPFGRGQMQKPFEDATYNLNIGEISDIVDTDSGVHIIMRTG
;
A
#
# COMPACT_ATOMS: atom_id res chain seq x y z
N MET A 1 -28.83 68.71 18.33
CA MET A 1 -27.65 68.92 17.47
C MET A 1 -27.15 67.54 17.08
N ASN A 2 -27.22 67.02 15.87
CA ASN A 2 -27.70 67.42 14.53
C ASN A 2 -28.11 66.05 13.89
N GLU A 3 -29.26 65.94 13.22
CA GLU A 3 -29.37 66.06 11.75
C GLU A 3 -28.39 65.08 11.05
N ASP A 4 -28.77 64.13 10.22
CA ASP A 4 -29.54 64.35 9.00
C ASP A 4 -29.69 63.00 8.24
N LEU A 5 -30.89 62.74 7.69
CA LEU A 5 -31.16 62.45 6.27
C LEU A 5 -30.57 61.15 5.65
N ARG A 6 -31.19 60.45 4.70
CA ARG A 6 -32.34 60.68 3.81
C ARG A 6 -32.52 59.31 3.08
N ILE A 7 -33.75 58.80 2.89
CA ILE A 7 -34.50 58.88 1.61
C ILE A 7 -33.82 58.02 0.51
N HIS A 8 -34.43 57.06 -0.19
CA HIS A 8 -35.78 56.98 -0.72
C HIS A 8 -36.04 55.63 -1.42
N ARG A 9 -37.35 55.36 -1.61
CA ARG A 9 -38.00 54.78 -2.80
C ARG A 9 -37.70 53.31 -3.11
N SER A 10 -38.63 52.40 -2.83
CA SER A 10 -39.94 52.19 -3.49
C SER A 10 -39.85 51.74 -4.95
N PHE A 11 -40.60 50.67 -5.19
CA PHE A 11 -41.42 50.48 -6.39
C PHE A 11 -40.66 50.08 -7.66
N THR A 12 -40.92 48.86 -8.15
CA THR A 12 -41.65 48.57 -9.42
C THR A 12 -41.27 47.18 -9.92
N GLN A 13 -42.25 46.29 -10.03
CA GLN A 13 -42.84 45.79 -11.29
C GLN A 13 -42.03 44.61 -11.88
N SER A 14 -42.60 43.41 -11.93
CA SER A 14 -43.68 42.96 -12.83
C SER A 14 -43.18 42.69 -14.25
N ILE A 15 -43.79 41.65 -14.83
CA ILE A 15 -43.89 41.25 -16.25
C ILE A 15 -42.65 40.78 -17.01
N TYR A 16 -42.75 39.57 -17.56
CA TYR A 16 -42.64 39.15 -18.98
C TYR A 16 -42.71 37.60 -18.97
N SER A 17 -43.83 36.91 -19.19
CA SER A 17 -44.67 36.74 -20.40
C SER A 17 -43.91 36.33 -21.66
N LYS A 18 -44.15 35.06 -22.09
CA LYS A 18 -44.16 34.53 -23.48
C LYS A 18 -42.75 34.31 -24.07
N LEU A 19 -42.46 33.32 -24.91
CA LEU A 19 -43.22 32.45 -25.81
C LEU A 19 -42.22 31.38 -26.36
N VAL A 20 -42.73 30.39 -27.11
CA VAL A 20 -42.06 29.72 -28.26
C VAL A 20 -41.49 28.29 -28.07
N THR A 21 -42.38 27.34 -28.42
CA THR A 21 -42.19 26.20 -29.35
C THR A 21 -41.32 25.00 -28.99
N SER A 22 -42.00 23.92 -28.64
CA SER A 22 -42.01 22.59 -29.31
C SER A 22 -41.05 22.41 -30.50
N PHE A 23 -40.03 21.55 -30.36
CA PHE A 23 -39.39 20.77 -31.44
C PHE A 23 -38.80 19.46 -30.84
N PRO A 24 -38.63 18.38 -31.61
CA PRO A 24 -39.08 17.01 -31.30
C PRO A 24 -38.07 16.12 -30.55
N LEU A 25 -38.59 14.97 -30.08
CA LEU A 25 -37.86 13.83 -29.54
C LEU A 25 -36.65 13.47 -30.42
N PHE A 26 -35.45 13.77 -29.95
CA PHE A 26 -34.23 13.14 -30.45
C PHE A 26 -33.81 12.05 -29.47
N VAL A 27 -34.05 10.82 -29.90
CA VAL A 27 -33.62 9.59 -29.24
C VAL A 27 -32.09 9.55 -29.28
N PHE A 28 -31.42 10.06 -28.24
CA PHE A 28 -30.01 9.73 -27.99
C PHE A 28 -29.95 8.42 -27.22
N SER A 29 -30.15 7.34 -27.97
CA SER A 29 -29.76 6.00 -27.56
C SER A 29 -28.25 5.87 -27.69
N LEU A 30 -27.64 5.37 -26.62
CA LEU A 30 -26.42 4.57 -26.62
C LEU A 30 -25.13 5.28 -27.06
N LEU A 31 -24.39 5.78 -26.07
CA LEU A 31 -23.10 5.16 -25.71
C LEU A 31 -22.78 5.58 -24.26
N LYS A 32 -23.20 4.75 -23.31
CA LYS A 32 -22.57 4.72 -21.98
C LYS A 32 -21.17 4.18 -22.24
N THR A 33 -20.20 5.05 -22.45
CA THR A 33 -18.79 4.67 -22.37
C THR A 33 -18.56 4.18 -20.95
N ALA A 34 -18.62 2.86 -20.79
CA ALA A 34 -18.16 2.20 -19.59
C ALA A 34 -16.68 2.55 -19.45
N LYS A 35 -16.40 3.52 -18.58
CA LYS A 35 -15.11 3.65 -17.94
C LYS A 35 -14.92 2.37 -17.12
N MET A 36 -14.40 1.33 -17.75
CA MET A 36 -13.84 0.16 -17.07
C MET A 36 -12.60 0.61 -16.32
N SER A 37 -12.83 1.26 -15.18
CA SER A 37 -11.85 1.53 -14.16
C SER A 37 -12.26 0.73 -12.92
N SER A 38 -11.31 -0.06 -12.42
CA SER A 38 -11.19 -0.51 -11.04
C SER A 38 -12.30 -1.39 -10.44
N SER A 39 -12.27 -2.70 -10.70
CA SER A 39 -12.84 -3.66 -9.74
C SER A 39 -11.92 -4.85 -9.41
N THR A 40 -10.79 -5.04 -10.09
CA THR A 40 -9.76 -6.02 -9.68
C THR A 40 -8.69 -5.41 -8.74
N ALA A 41 -8.57 -4.09 -8.71
CA ALA A 41 -7.62 -3.36 -7.84
C ALA A 41 -8.11 -3.19 -6.39
N ALA A 42 -9.40 -3.42 -6.10
CA ALA A 42 -9.99 -3.09 -4.80
C ALA A 42 -9.56 -4.04 -3.66
N ASN A 43 -8.96 -5.19 -3.97
CA ASN A 43 -8.58 -6.22 -2.99
C ASN A 43 -7.10 -6.62 -3.06
N GLN A 44 -6.25 -5.82 -3.73
CA GLN A 44 -4.81 -6.06 -3.76
C GLN A 44 -4.11 -5.13 -2.78
N VAL A 45 -3.09 -5.65 -2.11
CA VAL A 45 -2.17 -4.88 -1.27
C VAL A 45 -0.79 -4.91 -1.90
N ARG A 46 0.02 -3.89 -1.64
CA ARG A 46 1.43 -3.89 -2.02
C ARG A 46 2.26 -3.85 -0.74
N ALA A 47 3.31 -4.64 -0.69
CA ALA A 47 4.23 -4.64 0.43
C ALA A 47 5.67 -4.89 0.00
N SER A 48 6.57 -4.36 0.81
CA SER A 48 7.99 -4.71 0.80
C SER A 48 8.30 -5.59 2.00
N HIS A 49 9.31 -6.45 1.90
CA HIS A 49 9.73 -7.27 3.03
C HIS A 49 11.24 -7.45 3.13
N ILE A 50 11.69 -7.76 4.35
CA ILE A 50 13.03 -8.24 4.63
C ILE A 50 12.90 -9.64 5.20
N LEU A 51 13.50 -10.62 4.53
CA LEU A 51 13.48 -12.03 4.93
C LEU A 51 14.86 -12.43 5.41
N ILE A 52 14.94 -13.00 6.61
CA ILE A 52 16.15 -13.70 7.09
C ILE A 52 15.83 -15.18 7.20
N LYS A 53 16.61 -15.99 6.47
CA LYS A 53 16.47 -17.44 6.50
C LYS A 53 17.28 -18.03 7.65
N HIS A 54 16.85 -19.20 8.11
CA HIS A 54 17.51 -19.96 9.16
C HIS A 54 17.42 -21.45 8.87
N GLN A 55 17.97 -22.28 9.75
CA GLN A 55 18.05 -23.73 9.60
C GLN A 55 16.69 -24.44 9.43
N GLY A 56 15.60 -23.78 9.81
CA GLY A 56 14.21 -24.25 9.69
C GLY A 56 13.50 -23.76 8.43
N SER A 57 14.12 -22.89 7.62
CA SER A 57 13.53 -22.40 6.38
C SER A 57 13.42 -23.54 5.36
N ARG A 58 12.26 -23.63 4.68
CA ARG A 58 11.95 -24.63 3.63
C ARG A 58 13.00 -24.69 2.51
N ARG A 59 13.62 -23.56 2.19
CA ARG A 59 14.72 -23.45 1.21
C ARG A 59 15.90 -22.76 1.87
N LYS A 60 16.94 -23.51 2.23
CA LYS A 60 18.11 -23.03 2.95
C LYS A 60 19.20 -22.45 2.04
N ALA A 61 18.80 -21.65 1.06
CA ALA A 61 19.72 -20.98 0.15
C ALA A 61 19.20 -19.58 -0.18
N SER A 62 20.08 -18.65 -0.53
CA SER A 62 19.72 -17.32 -1.00
C SER A 62 20.73 -16.84 -2.05
N TRP A 63 20.56 -15.61 -2.54
CA TRP A 63 21.53 -15.00 -3.45
C TRP A 63 22.85 -14.66 -2.75
N LYS A 64 22.85 -14.52 -1.41
CA LYS A 64 24.04 -14.28 -0.58
C LYS A 64 24.74 -15.58 -0.17
N ASP A 65 23.96 -16.66 -0.05
CA ASP A 65 24.43 -17.97 0.36
C ASP A 65 23.83 -19.05 -0.55
N PRO A 66 24.35 -19.21 -1.78
CA PRO A 66 23.79 -20.15 -2.76
C PRO A 66 23.85 -21.61 -2.30
N GLU A 67 24.91 -21.96 -1.56
CA GLU A 67 25.15 -23.31 -1.05
C GLU A 67 24.49 -23.55 0.32
N GLY A 68 24.01 -22.49 0.98
CA GLY A 68 23.25 -22.62 2.21
C GLY A 68 24.08 -22.91 3.46
N ARG A 69 25.39 -22.64 3.45
CA ARG A 69 26.30 -22.98 4.56
C ARG A 69 25.96 -22.19 5.83
N VAL A 70 25.69 -20.89 5.67
CA VAL A 70 25.33 -19.99 6.77
C VAL A 70 23.88 -20.20 7.16
N ILE A 71 22.98 -20.29 6.19
CA ILE A 71 21.54 -20.45 6.48
C ILE A 71 21.27 -21.76 7.23
N SER A 72 21.96 -22.85 6.88
CA SER A 72 21.75 -24.16 7.52
C SER A 72 22.23 -24.24 8.97
N THR A 73 23.12 -23.33 9.39
CA THR A 73 23.69 -23.28 10.74
C THR A 73 23.12 -22.13 11.59
N THR A 74 22.40 -21.20 10.95
CA THR A 74 21.74 -20.08 11.64
C THR A 74 20.50 -20.58 12.37
N THR A 75 20.42 -20.36 13.68
CA THR A 75 19.23 -20.70 14.46
C THR A 75 18.10 -19.71 14.19
N ARG A 76 16.87 -20.13 14.49
CA ARG A 76 15.70 -19.25 14.42
C ARG A 76 15.91 -18.00 15.29
N ASP A 77 16.36 -18.17 16.53
CA ASP A 77 16.50 -17.06 17.48
C ASP A 77 17.59 -16.07 17.05
N ALA A 78 18.66 -16.56 16.42
CA ALA A 78 19.69 -15.71 15.84
C ALA A 78 19.12 -14.88 14.68
N ALA A 79 18.34 -15.50 13.79
CA ALA A 79 17.66 -14.79 12.69
C ALA A 79 16.65 -13.75 13.21
N VAL A 80 15.87 -14.09 14.25
CA VAL A 80 14.95 -13.14 14.90
C VAL A 80 15.70 -11.99 15.54
N SER A 81 16.79 -12.25 16.25
CA SER A 81 17.60 -11.21 16.91
C SER A 81 18.23 -10.27 15.89
N GLN A 82 18.79 -10.81 14.81
CA GLN A 82 19.31 -10.02 13.71
C GLN A 82 18.20 -9.15 13.08
N LEU A 83 17.03 -9.72 12.81
CA LEU A 83 15.93 -9.02 12.19
C LEU A 83 15.32 -7.94 13.08
N LYS A 84 15.31 -8.14 14.40
CA LYS A 84 14.92 -7.13 15.39
C LYS A 84 15.84 -5.92 15.35
N LEU A 85 17.16 -6.13 15.34
CA LEU A 85 18.12 -5.03 15.23
C LEU A 85 17.90 -4.20 13.96
N LEU A 86 17.70 -4.87 12.83
CA LEU A 86 17.39 -4.19 11.57
C LEU A 86 16.08 -3.40 11.63
N ARG A 87 15.04 -3.97 12.26
CA ARG A 87 13.76 -3.28 12.46
C ARG A 87 13.94 -2.03 13.31
N ASP A 88 14.69 -2.11 14.41
CA ASP A 88 14.90 -0.99 15.32
C ASP A 88 15.65 0.16 14.64
N ASP A 89 16.64 -0.15 13.80
CA ASP A 89 17.33 0.85 12.99
C ASP A 89 16.41 1.52 11.95
N ILE A 90 15.48 0.78 11.37
CA ILE A 90 14.49 1.35 10.43
C ILE A 90 13.48 2.23 11.18
N VAL A 91 12.92 1.75 12.28
CA VAL A 91 11.91 2.48 13.07
C VAL A 91 12.52 3.75 13.71
N SER A 92 13.80 3.72 14.07
CA SER A 92 14.53 4.89 14.57
C SER A 92 15.05 5.83 13.46
N ASN A 93 14.66 5.61 12.20
CA ASN A 93 15.09 6.39 11.02
C ASN A 93 16.61 6.43 10.81
N LYS A 94 17.37 5.46 11.32
CA LYS A 94 18.82 5.35 11.08
C LYS A 94 19.14 4.75 9.71
N ALA A 95 18.24 3.92 9.18
CA ALA A 95 18.37 3.29 7.88
C ALA A 95 17.02 3.25 7.15
N LYS A 96 17.06 3.28 5.81
CA LYS A 96 15.84 3.13 5.01
C LYS A 96 15.52 1.66 4.78
N PHE A 97 14.24 1.33 4.73
CA PHE A 97 13.77 -0.05 4.59
C PHE A 97 14.30 -0.73 3.30
N ASP A 98 14.30 0.00 2.19
CA ASP A 98 14.76 -0.47 0.87
C ASP A 98 16.27 -0.76 0.84
N GLU A 99 17.08 0.08 1.47
CA GLU A 99 18.52 -0.12 1.62
C GLU A 99 18.83 -1.36 2.47
N VAL A 100 18.13 -1.52 3.61
CA VAL A 100 18.27 -2.69 4.48
C VAL A 100 17.83 -3.96 3.74
N ALA A 101 16.70 -3.91 3.04
CA ALA A 101 16.22 -5.05 2.26
C ALA A 101 17.19 -5.46 1.16
N SER A 102 17.77 -4.49 0.45
CA SER A 102 18.72 -4.75 -0.63
C SER A 102 20.00 -5.42 -0.13
N ARG A 103 20.46 -5.06 1.08
CA ARG A 103 21.70 -5.58 1.65
C ARG A 103 21.50 -6.90 2.40
N TYR A 104 20.44 -7.01 3.18
CA TYR A 104 20.31 -8.07 4.19
C TYR A 104 19.25 -9.13 3.86
N SER A 105 18.29 -8.86 2.96
CA SER A 105 17.21 -9.83 2.69
C SER A 105 17.71 -11.04 1.89
N ASP A 106 17.29 -12.24 2.29
CA ASP A 106 17.53 -13.51 1.59
C ASP A 106 16.54 -13.79 0.45
N CYS A 107 15.61 -12.86 0.20
CA CYS A 107 14.69 -12.94 -0.93
C CYS A 107 15.31 -12.32 -2.19
N SER A 108 14.90 -12.78 -3.37
CA SER A 108 15.30 -12.17 -4.65
C SER A 108 14.71 -10.77 -4.84
N SER A 109 13.65 -10.41 -4.11
CA SER A 109 13.09 -9.05 -4.04
C SER A 109 14.08 -8.03 -3.46
N ALA A 110 15.18 -8.47 -2.82
CA ALA A 110 16.28 -7.59 -2.40
C ALA A 110 16.75 -6.66 -3.53
N LYS A 111 16.77 -7.15 -4.79
CA LYS A 111 17.14 -6.34 -5.96
C LYS A 111 16.21 -5.16 -6.25
N ARG A 112 15.03 -5.14 -5.63
CA ARG A 112 14.00 -4.08 -5.73
C ARG A 112 13.69 -3.47 -4.37
N GLY A 113 14.66 -3.42 -3.46
CA GLY A 113 14.43 -2.88 -2.11
C GLY A 113 13.38 -3.66 -1.30
N GLY A 114 13.23 -4.95 -1.58
CA GLY A 114 12.26 -5.81 -0.90
C GLY A 114 10.85 -5.78 -1.48
N ASP A 115 10.58 -4.99 -2.53
CA ASP A 115 9.24 -4.86 -3.13
C ASP A 115 8.77 -6.18 -3.78
N LEU A 116 7.60 -6.64 -3.34
CA LEU A 116 6.93 -7.83 -3.85
C LEU A 116 5.93 -7.50 -4.98
N GLY A 117 5.65 -6.22 -5.22
CA GLY A 117 4.57 -5.81 -6.10
C GLY A 117 3.18 -6.02 -5.46
N PRO A 118 2.11 -5.73 -6.20
CA PRO A 118 0.74 -5.95 -5.70
C PRO A 118 0.41 -7.43 -5.65
N PHE A 119 -0.23 -7.87 -4.58
CA PHE A 119 -0.74 -9.22 -4.43
C PHE A 119 -2.11 -9.24 -3.75
N GLY A 120 -2.92 -10.22 -4.13
CA GLY A 120 -4.22 -10.52 -3.53
C GLY A 120 -4.15 -11.64 -2.50
N ARG A 121 -5.29 -11.98 -1.93
CA ARG A 121 -5.42 -13.10 -1.00
C ARG A 121 -5.11 -14.44 -1.66
N GLY A 122 -4.53 -15.36 -0.90
CA GLY A 122 -4.12 -16.71 -1.34
C GLY A 122 -2.82 -16.75 -2.16
N GLN A 123 -2.16 -15.61 -2.40
CA GLN A 123 -0.91 -15.56 -3.17
C GLN A 123 0.35 -15.64 -2.29
N MET A 124 0.22 -15.34 -1.00
CA MET A 124 1.30 -15.37 -0.01
C MET A 124 1.03 -16.43 1.05
N GLN A 125 2.05 -16.77 1.86
CA GLN A 125 1.85 -17.65 3.01
C GLN A 125 0.92 -16.98 4.03
N LYS A 126 0.01 -17.76 4.63
CA LYS A 126 -1.06 -17.24 5.49
C LYS A 126 -0.59 -16.25 6.57
N PRO A 127 0.50 -16.51 7.32
CA PRO A 127 0.98 -15.55 8.33
C PRO A 127 1.47 -14.23 7.73
N PHE A 128 2.11 -14.29 6.56
CA PHE A 128 2.58 -13.11 5.83
C PHE A 128 1.43 -12.28 5.29
N GLU A 129 0.43 -12.96 4.72
CA GLU A 129 -0.78 -12.32 4.22
C GLU A 129 -1.52 -11.61 5.37
N ASP A 130 -1.83 -12.33 6.45
CA ASP A 130 -2.59 -11.79 7.57
C ASP A 130 -1.89 -10.58 8.18
N ALA A 131 -0.57 -10.66 8.39
CA ALA A 131 0.21 -9.53 8.85
C ALA A 131 0.10 -8.34 7.87
N THR A 132 0.26 -8.55 6.56
CA THR A 132 0.20 -7.45 5.58
C THR A 132 -1.17 -6.76 5.56
N TYR A 133 -2.26 -7.53 5.57
CA TYR A 133 -3.62 -6.97 5.52
C TYR A 133 -4.01 -6.25 6.82
N ASN A 134 -3.38 -6.59 7.94
CA ASN A 134 -3.60 -5.92 9.23
C ASN A 134 -2.79 -4.62 9.39
N LEU A 135 -1.80 -4.37 8.53
CA LEU A 135 -0.99 -3.14 8.56
C LEU A 135 -1.69 -1.99 7.83
N ASN A 136 -1.50 -0.79 8.35
CA ASN A 136 -1.77 0.45 7.63
C ASN A 136 -0.70 0.71 6.57
N ILE A 137 -1.02 1.50 5.56
CA ILE A 137 -0.03 1.90 4.54
C ILE A 137 1.07 2.73 5.22
N GLY A 138 2.33 2.35 4.99
CA GLY A 138 3.52 2.92 5.62
C GLY A 138 3.91 2.25 6.94
N GLU A 139 3.07 1.36 7.49
CA GLU A 139 3.34 0.68 8.75
C GLU A 139 4.29 -0.51 8.56
N ILE A 140 5.12 -0.76 9.57
CA ILE A 140 6.07 -1.87 9.63
C ILE A 140 5.56 -2.89 10.66
N SER A 141 5.51 -4.15 10.27
CA SER A 141 5.07 -5.24 11.14
C SER A 141 6.06 -5.53 12.27
N ASP A 142 5.59 -6.31 13.24
CA ASP A 142 6.47 -7.12 14.08
C ASP A 142 7.10 -8.28 13.28
N ILE A 143 7.86 -9.13 13.96
CA ILE A 143 8.48 -10.30 13.34
C ILE A 143 7.40 -11.31 12.95
N VAL A 144 7.30 -11.58 11.65
CA VAL A 144 6.36 -12.55 11.07
C VAL A 144 7.11 -13.83 10.74
N ASP A 145 6.58 -14.96 11.21
CA ASP A 145 7.16 -16.27 10.97
C ASP A 145 6.44 -17.02 9.85
N THR A 146 7.21 -17.70 9.00
CA THR A 146 6.71 -18.47 7.87
C THR A 146 7.64 -19.64 7.58
N ASP A 147 7.21 -20.58 6.74
CA ASP A 147 8.07 -21.67 6.27
C ASP A 147 9.29 -21.15 5.49
N SER A 148 9.26 -19.93 4.97
CA SER A 148 10.41 -19.35 4.26
C SER A 148 11.49 -18.81 5.21
N GLY A 149 11.20 -18.63 6.50
CA GLY A 149 12.03 -17.90 7.46
C GLY A 149 11.24 -16.78 8.14
N VAL A 150 11.97 -15.86 8.78
CA VAL A 150 11.39 -14.74 9.52
C VAL A 150 11.41 -13.45 8.71
N HIS A 151 10.35 -12.66 8.82
CA HIS A 151 10.11 -11.47 8.00
C HIS A 151 9.77 -10.25 8.85
N ILE A 152 10.16 -9.08 8.35
CA ILE A 152 9.46 -7.83 8.64
C ILE A 152 8.86 -7.32 7.34
N ILE A 153 7.65 -6.77 7.45
CA ILE A 153 6.82 -6.38 6.32
C ILE A 153 6.52 -4.90 6.46
N MET A 154 6.64 -4.16 5.37
CA MET A 154 6.17 -2.79 5.28
C MET A 154 5.09 -2.72 4.22
N ARG A 155 3.88 -2.30 4.58
CA ARG A 155 2.82 -2.11 3.60
C ARG A 155 3.05 -0.81 2.83
N THR A 156 3.08 -0.88 1.51
CA THR A 156 3.34 0.26 0.62
C THR A 156 2.12 0.65 -0.22
N GLY A 157 1.07 -0.18 -0.25
CA GLY A 157 -0.19 0.09 -0.97
C GLY A 157 -1.32 -0.83 -0.53
#